data_AF-A0A538TFI4-F1
#
_entry.id   AF-A0A538TFI4-F1
#
_cell.length_a   1.000
_cell.length_b   1.000
_cell.length_c   1.000
_cell.angle_alpha   90.00
_cell.angle_beta   90.00
_cell.angle_gamma   90.00
#
_symmetry.space_group_name_H-M   'P 1'
#
loop_
_entity.id
_entity.type
_entity.pdbx_description
1 polymer ?
#
loop_
_entity_poly.entity_id
_entity_poly.type
_entity_poly.pdbx_seq_one_letter_code
_entity_poly.pdbx_strand_id
1 'polypeptide(L)'
;MLAAVLLRMTPESYRLAANHSQPGIAVGTLLLLGYLFVHAAEHVLVGHFHFGEETHHEHWVEPVVGTTALFGLLLHAFFDGVSIGSGFLVQPQLGILVAIAIFLHKVPEGFTVASIMTAAGRSPREAGLSAAWLGLATLAGVATISLWPGLVRFALPFSAGAALYVAASDLIPAVNETKGIRMALWVFGGVILFYGTEAVLNSLGF
;
A
#
# COMPACT_ATOMS: atom_id res chain seq x y z
N MET A 1 -7.63 -0.43 -2.46
CA MET A 1 -6.89 -1.27 -1.49
C MET A 1 -7.74 -1.98 -0.47
N LEU A 2 -8.52 -1.27 0.37
CA LEU A 2 -9.24 -1.88 1.50
C LEU A 2 -10.10 -3.10 1.09
N ALA A 3 -10.89 -2.97 0.01
CA ALA A 3 -11.69 -4.07 -0.54
C ALA A 3 -10.82 -5.25 -0.98
N ALA A 4 -9.72 -5.00 -1.71
CA ALA A 4 -8.80 -6.06 -2.16
C ALA A 4 -8.16 -6.81 -0.99
N VAL A 5 -7.75 -6.08 0.05
CA VAL A 5 -7.18 -6.66 1.27
C VAL A 5 -8.20 -7.55 1.97
N LEU A 6 -9.36 -6.99 2.34
CA LEU A 6 -10.35 -7.66 3.19
C LEU A 6 -11.09 -8.79 2.46
N LEU A 7 -11.45 -8.59 1.18
CA LEU A 7 -12.30 -9.52 0.44
C LEU A 7 -11.52 -10.59 -0.31
N ARG A 8 -10.24 -10.35 -0.62
CA ARG A 8 -9.47 -11.27 -1.46
C ARG A 8 -8.12 -11.68 -0.87
N MET A 9 -7.24 -10.74 -0.51
CA MET A 9 -5.91 -11.10 -0.01
C MET A 9 -5.97 -11.87 1.32
N THR A 10 -6.79 -11.42 2.27
CA THR A 10 -6.94 -12.08 3.58
C THR A 10 -7.59 -13.47 3.45
N PRO A 11 -8.75 -13.64 2.78
CA PRO A 11 -9.33 -14.97 2.57
C PRO A 11 -8.40 -15.93 1.83
N GLU A 12 -7.68 -15.42 0.82
CA GLU A 12 -6.75 -16.26 0.07
C GLU A 12 -5.54 -16.69 0.90
N SER A 13 -5.07 -15.82 1.80
CA SER A 13 -4.03 -16.18 2.77
C SER A 13 -4.46 -17.34 3.67
N TYR A 14 -5.74 -17.39 4.08
CA TYR A 14 -6.28 -18.53 4.82
C TYR A 14 -6.32 -19.82 4.00
N ARG A 15 -6.62 -19.74 2.69
CA ARG A 15 -6.57 -20.90 1.80
C ARG A 15 -5.15 -21.44 1.65
N LEU A 16 -4.16 -20.56 1.49
CA LEU A 16 -2.75 -20.94 1.43
C LEU A 16 -2.26 -21.59 2.73
N ALA A 17 -2.82 -21.18 3.87
CA ALA A 17 -2.48 -21.73 5.18
C ALA A 17 -3.35 -22.94 5.58
N ALA A 18 -4.23 -23.46 4.72
CA ALA A 18 -5.20 -24.50 5.10
C ALA A 18 -4.59 -25.78 5.71
N ASN A 19 -3.35 -26.10 5.32
CA ASN A 19 -2.62 -27.28 5.84
C ASN A 19 -1.86 -27.00 7.15
N HIS A 20 -1.87 -25.76 7.66
CA HIS A 20 -1.27 -25.42 8.94
C HIS A 20 -2.18 -25.88 10.09
N SER A 21 -1.60 -26.23 11.23
CA SER A 21 -2.37 -26.68 12.41
C SER A 21 -3.33 -25.62 12.97
N GLN A 22 -2.97 -24.35 12.84
CA GLN A 22 -3.76 -23.19 13.32
C GLN A 22 -3.74 -22.06 12.26
N PRO A 23 -4.48 -22.21 11.14
CA PRO A 23 -4.45 -21.25 10.03
C PRO A 23 -4.90 -19.85 10.47
N GLY A 24 -5.91 -19.78 11.35
CA GLY A 24 -6.39 -18.60 12.05
C GLY A 24 -5.25 -17.71 12.58
N ILE A 25 -4.50 -18.28 13.51
CA ILE A 25 -3.44 -17.59 14.23
C ILE A 25 -2.23 -17.32 13.32
N ALA A 26 -1.89 -18.24 12.42
CA ALA A 26 -0.76 -18.05 11.50
C ALA A 26 -0.98 -16.84 10.58
N VAL A 27 -2.13 -16.77 9.91
CA VAL A 27 -2.48 -15.66 9.00
C VAL A 27 -2.70 -14.37 9.77
N GLY A 28 -3.42 -14.42 10.89
CA GLY A 28 -3.64 -13.26 11.75
C GLY A 28 -2.34 -12.66 12.28
N THR A 29 -1.39 -13.50 12.70
CA THR A 29 -0.06 -13.06 13.11
C THR A 29 0.69 -12.37 11.98
N LEU A 30 0.67 -12.91 10.76
CA LEU A 30 1.35 -12.31 9.62
C LEU A 30 0.72 -10.97 9.20
N LEU A 31 -0.60 -10.88 9.21
CA LEU A 31 -1.32 -9.60 9.02
C LEU A 31 -0.91 -8.56 10.07
N LEU A 32 -0.91 -8.95 11.35
CA LEU A 32 -0.52 -8.07 12.43
C LEU A 32 0.95 -7.65 12.32
N LEU A 33 1.85 -8.57 11.98
CA LEU A 33 3.27 -8.25 11.77
C LEU A 33 3.46 -7.28 10.61
N GLY A 34 2.74 -7.46 9.50
CA GLY A 34 2.76 -6.52 8.39
C GLY A 34 2.27 -5.13 8.78
N TYR A 35 1.15 -5.07 9.52
CA TYR A 35 0.59 -3.83 10.04
C TYR A 35 1.58 -3.10 10.97
N LEU A 36 2.10 -3.81 11.99
CA LEU A 36 3.03 -3.26 12.96
C LEU A 36 4.38 -2.91 12.34
N PHE A 37 4.78 -3.62 11.29
CA PHE A 37 6.00 -3.31 10.55
C PHE A 37 5.91 -1.93 9.89
N VAL A 38 4.80 -1.63 9.20
CA VAL A 38 4.61 -0.29 8.59
C VAL A 38 4.51 0.77 9.68
N HIS A 39 3.74 0.51 10.75
CA HIS A 39 3.66 1.41 11.90
C HIS A 39 5.04 1.76 12.46
N ALA A 40 5.86 0.74 12.74
CA ALA A 40 7.21 0.93 13.26
C ALA A 40 8.11 1.62 12.24
N ALA A 41 8.01 1.28 10.95
CA ALA A 41 8.79 1.92 9.90
C ALA A 41 8.50 3.43 9.85
N GLU A 42 7.24 3.85 9.90
CA GLU A 42 6.88 5.27 9.93
C GLU A 42 7.39 5.96 11.19
N HIS A 43 7.17 5.37 12.36
CA HIS A 43 7.50 6.04 13.62
C HIS A 43 9.01 6.04 13.93
N VAL A 44 9.75 5.05 13.44
CA VAL A 44 11.21 4.94 13.66
C VAL A 44 12.01 5.60 12.54
N LEU A 45 11.59 5.47 11.28
CA LEU A 45 12.35 5.98 10.14
C LEU A 45 11.92 7.38 9.71
N VAL A 46 10.63 7.73 9.83
CA VAL A 46 10.10 8.99 9.32
C VAL A 46 10.19 10.13 10.33
N GLY A 47 10.26 9.83 11.65
CA GLY A 47 10.47 10.82 12.70
C GLY A 47 9.40 11.92 12.69
N HIS A 48 8.25 11.65 13.31
CA HIS A 48 7.11 12.57 13.46
C HIS A 48 6.72 13.35 12.18
N PHE A 49 6.18 12.65 11.18
CA PHE A 49 5.37 13.29 10.14
C PHE A 49 3.92 12.84 10.30
N HIS A 50 3.14 13.60 11.07
CA HIS A 50 1.71 13.40 11.20
C HIS A 50 1.02 14.09 10.02
N PHE A 51 0.37 13.34 9.14
CA PHE A 51 -0.64 13.90 8.25
C PHE A 51 -1.74 14.51 9.15
N GLY A 52 -1.87 15.84 9.17
CA GLY A 52 -3.04 16.52 9.75
C GLY A 52 -2.88 17.31 11.07
N GLU A 53 -1.78 17.21 11.83
CA GLU A 53 -1.70 17.82 13.17
C GLU A 53 -0.64 18.93 13.38
N GLU A 54 0.32 19.12 12.48
CA GLU A 54 1.41 20.10 12.69
C GLU A 54 1.06 21.49 12.10
N THR A 55 0.47 22.37 12.92
CA THR A 55 0.14 23.78 12.56
C THR A 55 1.32 24.75 12.75
N HIS A 56 2.54 24.37 12.36
CA HIS A 56 3.69 25.28 12.40
C HIS A 56 3.78 26.07 11.09
N HIS A 57 3.13 27.23 11.05
CA HIS A 57 3.05 28.15 9.90
C HIS A 57 4.39 28.74 9.43
N GLU A 58 5.54 28.36 10.01
CA GLU A 58 6.81 29.06 9.82
C GLU A 58 8.02 28.13 9.56
N HIS A 59 7.85 26.80 9.47
CA HIS A 59 8.99 25.90 9.25
C HIS A 59 8.88 25.13 7.94
N TRP A 60 9.85 25.41 7.08
CA TRP A 60 10.15 24.63 5.89
C TRP A 60 10.32 23.18 6.32
N VAL A 61 9.71 22.24 5.60
CA VAL A 61 9.98 20.81 5.79
C VAL A 61 11.49 20.65 5.66
N GLU A 62 12.17 20.28 6.75
CA GLU A 62 13.62 20.13 6.68
C GLU A 62 13.97 19.10 5.59
N PRO A 63 15.05 19.29 4.82
CA PRO A 63 15.46 18.35 3.78
C PRO A 63 15.61 16.89 4.27
N VAL A 64 15.87 16.72 5.57
CA VAL A 64 15.90 15.43 6.27
C VAL A 64 14.52 14.77 6.25
N VAL A 65 13.47 15.52 6.56
CA VAL A 65 12.08 15.04 6.62
C VAL A 65 11.58 14.59 5.24
N GLY A 66 11.94 15.30 4.17
CA GLY A 66 11.63 14.85 2.81
C GLY A 66 12.32 13.53 2.43
N THR A 67 13.56 13.34 2.90
CA THR A 67 14.35 12.13 2.62
C THR A 67 13.83 10.92 3.42
N THR A 68 13.47 11.13 4.69
CA THR A 68 12.90 10.06 5.53
C THR A 68 11.51 9.65 5.06
N ALA A 69 10.66 10.61 4.67
CA ALA A 69 9.36 10.34 4.06
C ALA A 69 9.49 9.54 2.77
N LEU A 70 10.44 9.88 1.89
CA LEU A 70 10.74 9.09 0.69
C LEU A 70 11.12 7.65 1.05
N PHE A 71 11.97 7.43 2.06
CA PHE A 71 12.37 6.09 2.46
C PHE A 71 11.19 5.24 2.97
N GLY A 72 10.32 5.84 3.80
CA GLY A 72 9.08 5.19 4.25
C GLY A 72 8.17 4.80 3.09
N LEU A 73 7.97 5.71 2.14
CA LEU A 73 7.16 5.46 0.94
C LEU A 73 7.79 4.41 0.00
N LEU A 74 9.11 4.36 -0.10
CA LEU A 74 9.80 3.32 -0.88
C LEU A 74 9.57 1.94 -0.28
N LEU A 75 9.63 1.84 1.05
CA LEU A 75 9.35 0.59 1.76
C LEU A 75 7.89 0.15 1.56
N HIS A 76 6.94 1.08 1.68
CA HIS A 76 5.54 0.83 1.38
C HIS A 76 5.34 0.35 -0.08
N ALA A 77 5.91 1.06 -1.04
CA ALA A 77 5.82 0.72 -2.46
C ALA A 77 6.43 -0.65 -2.78
N PHE A 78 7.49 -1.05 -2.09
CA PHE A 78 8.02 -2.41 -2.18
C PHE A 78 6.98 -3.46 -1.77
N PHE A 79 6.26 -3.27 -0.66
CA PHE A 79 5.23 -4.22 -0.21
C PHE A 79 3.96 -4.22 -1.07
N ASP A 80 3.66 -3.10 -1.74
CA ASP A 80 2.67 -3.09 -2.82
C ASP A 80 3.11 -4.03 -3.96
N GLY A 81 4.37 -3.96 -4.37
CA GLY A 81 4.96 -4.88 -5.35
C GLY A 81 4.86 -6.35 -4.92
N VAL A 82 5.19 -6.62 -3.66
CA VAL A 82 5.05 -7.96 -3.05
C VAL A 82 3.61 -8.44 -3.12
N SER A 83 2.63 -7.57 -2.88
CA SER A 83 1.20 -7.89 -2.98
C SER A 83 0.81 -8.29 -4.41
N ILE A 84 1.26 -7.52 -5.41
CA ILE A 84 0.99 -7.79 -6.84
C ILE A 84 1.58 -9.15 -7.24
N GLY A 85 2.87 -9.35 -6.97
CA GLY A 85 3.56 -10.59 -7.31
C GLY A 85 2.93 -11.81 -6.63
N SER A 86 2.59 -11.67 -5.34
CA SER A 86 1.92 -12.75 -4.60
C SER A 86 0.54 -13.04 -5.16
N GLY A 87 -0.23 -12.01 -5.51
CA GLY A 87 -1.54 -12.15 -6.12
C GLY A 87 -1.48 -12.96 -7.42
N PHE A 88 -0.57 -12.62 -8.32
CA PHE A 88 -0.40 -13.33 -9.60
C PHE A 88 0.07 -14.78 -9.44
N LEU A 89 0.93 -15.07 -8.45
CA LEU A 89 1.38 -16.43 -8.18
C LEU A 89 0.28 -17.31 -7.58
N VAL A 90 -0.68 -16.73 -6.86
CA VAL A 90 -1.83 -17.48 -6.34
C VAL A 90 -2.86 -17.72 -7.44
N GLN A 91 -3.36 -16.64 -8.07
CA GLN A 91 -4.23 -16.75 -9.23
C GLN A 91 -4.23 -15.46 -10.06
N PRO A 92 -4.31 -15.53 -11.41
CA PRO A 92 -4.28 -14.35 -12.26
C PRO A 92 -5.33 -13.29 -11.90
N GLN A 93 -6.55 -13.71 -11.56
CA GLN A 93 -7.63 -12.81 -11.14
C GLN A 93 -7.25 -11.96 -9.92
N LEU A 94 -6.66 -12.57 -8.90
CA LEU A 94 -6.22 -11.86 -7.69
C LEU A 94 -5.11 -10.87 -8.02
N GLY A 95 -4.13 -11.30 -8.82
CA GLY A 95 -3.05 -10.44 -9.30
C GLY A 95 -3.56 -9.19 -10.00
N ILE A 96 -4.53 -9.33 -10.91
CA ILE A 96 -5.12 -8.19 -11.63
C ILE A 96 -5.88 -7.26 -10.67
N LEU A 97 -6.71 -7.81 -9.77
CA LEU A 97 -7.46 -7.00 -8.79
C LEU A 97 -6.53 -6.18 -7.90
N VAL A 98 -5.46 -6.80 -7.39
CA VAL A 98 -4.46 -6.14 -6.54
C VAL A 98 -3.66 -5.12 -7.34
N ALA A 99 -3.23 -5.45 -8.56
CA ALA A 99 -2.49 -4.53 -9.43
C ALA A 99 -3.29 -3.28 -9.79
N ILE A 100 -4.57 -3.41 -10.14
CA ILE A 100 -5.45 -2.26 -10.42
C ILE A 100 -5.64 -1.43 -9.14
N ALA A 101 -5.92 -2.07 -8.01
CA ALA A 101 -6.09 -1.37 -6.75
C ALA A 101 -4.85 -0.55 -6.36
N ILE A 102 -3.65 -1.12 -6.54
CA ILE A 102 -2.37 -0.46 -6.27
C ILE A 102 -2.09 0.66 -7.27
N PHE A 103 -2.25 0.39 -8.57
CA PHE A 103 -2.03 1.38 -9.61
C PHE A 103 -2.84 2.65 -9.36
N LEU A 104 -4.10 2.51 -8.93
CA LEU A 104 -4.99 3.63 -8.67
C LEU A 104 -4.53 4.52 -7.52
N HIS A 105 -3.94 3.98 -6.44
CA HIS A 105 -3.43 4.81 -5.33
C HIS A 105 -1.98 5.25 -5.51
N LYS A 106 -1.21 4.57 -6.38
CA LYS A 106 0.17 4.96 -6.69
C LYS A 106 0.27 6.28 -7.45
N VAL A 107 -0.72 6.61 -8.28
CA VAL A 107 -0.75 7.90 -8.99
C VAL A 107 -0.84 9.07 -7.98
N PRO A 108 -1.83 9.12 -7.07
CA PRO A 108 -1.86 10.09 -5.96
C PRO A 108 -0.57 10.10 -5.12
N GLU A 109 -0.06 8.93 -4.75
CA GLU A 109 1.16 8.80 -3.93
C GLU A 109 2.40 9.39 -4.63
N GLY A 110 2.53 9.21 -5.94
CA GLY A 110 3.56 9.83 -6.76
C GLY A 110 3.51 11.36 -6.71
N PHE A 111 2.30 11.94 -6.72
CA PHE A 111 2.13 13.39 -6.53
C PHE A 111 2.47 13.82 -5.10
N THR A 112 2.09 13.02 -4.09
CA THR A 112 2.41 13.29 -2.69
C THR A 112 3.92 13.36 -2.47
N VAL A 113 4.66 12.35 -2.91
CA VAL A 113 6.12 12.33 -2.71
C VAL A 113 6.83 13.46 -3.47
N ALA A 114 6.40 13.76 -4.70
CA ALA A 114 6.95 14.88 -5.45
C ALA A 114 6.66 16.23 -4.75
N SER A 115 5.47 16.37 -4.16
CA SER A 115 5.08 17.57 -3.41
C SER A 115 5.90 17.72 -2.13
N ILE A 116 6.11 16.63 -1.37
CA ILE A 116 6.96 16.60 -0.17
C ILE A 116 8.39 16.98 -0.54
N MET A 117 8.96 16.40 -1.60
CA MET A 117 10.32 16.70 -2.04
C MET A 117 10.47 18.17 -2.47
N THR A 118 9.47 18.72 -3.16
CA THR A 118 9.44 20.14 -3.53
C THR A 118 9.38 21.03 -2.29
N ALA A 119 8.51 20.71 -1.32
CA ALA A 119 8.40 21.42 -0.05
C ALA A 119 9.68 21.34 0.79
N ALA A 120 10.43 20.24 0.68
CA ALA A 120 11.73 20.03 1.30
C ALA A 120 12.90 20.74 0.57
N GLY A 121 12.60 21.62 -0.39
CA GLY A 121 13.60 22.42 -1.11
C GLY A 121 14.36 21.67 -2.21
N ARG A 122 13.89 20.49 -2.63
CA ARG A 122 14.52 19.71 -3.71
C ARG A 122 14.16 20.28 -5.09
N SER A 123 15.04 20.05 -6.06
CA SER A 123 14.80 20.47 -7.44
C SER A 123 13.60 19.74 -8.06
N PRO A 124 12.91 20.33 -9.06
CA PRO A 124 11.80 19.67 -9.76
C PRO A 124 12.17 18.29 -10.33
N ARG A 125 13.43 18.13 -10.74
CA ARG A 125 13.95 16.85 -11.23
C ARG A 125 14.04 15.81 -10.12
N GLU A 126 14.56 16.18 -8.95
CA GLU A 126 14.63 15.27 -7.79
C GLU A 126 13.23 14.90 -7.29
N ALA A 127 12.31 15.86 -7.25
CA ALA A 127 10.90 15.61 -6.93
C ALA A 127 10.26 14.62 -7.93
N GLY A 128 10.45 14.80 -9.23
CA GLY A 128 9.96 13.85 -10.24
C GLY A 128 10.61 12.47 -10.14
N LEU A 129 11.93 12.41 -9.89
CA LEU A 129 12.65 11.14 -9.71
C LEU A 129 12.18 10.37 -8.47
N SER A 130 11.74 11.05 -7.42
CA SER A 130 11.20 10.39 -6.22
C SER A 130 9.99 9.51 -6.53
N ALA A 131 9.07 9.98 -7.38
CA ALA A 131 7.93 9.18 -7.85
C ALA A 131 8.37 7.98 -8.71
N ALA A 132 9.39 8.17 -9.55
CA ALA A 132 9.97 7.07 -10.33
C ALA A 132 10.59 5.99 -9.43
N TRP A 133 11.24 6.39 -8.32
CA TRP A 133 11.77 5.45 -7.34
C TRP A 133 10.68 4.63 -6.65
N LEU A 134 9.51 5.19 -6.36
CA LEU A 134 8.36 4.41 -5.85
C LEU A 134 7.92 3.33 -6.84
N GLY A 135 7.87 3.66 -8.14
CA GLY A 135 7.59 2.69 -9.19
C GLY A 135 8.64 1.56 -9.24
N LEU A 136 9.92 1.92 -9.16
CA LEU A 136 11.02 0.95 -9.12
C LEU A 136 10.97 0.06 -7.88
N ALA A 137 10.63 0.61 -6.71
CA ALA A 137 10.45 -0.17 -5.49
C ALA A 137 9.31 -1.18 -5.63
N THR A 138 8.19 -0.78 -6.26
CA THR A 138 7.07 -1.68 -6.59
C THR A 138 7.53 -2.81 -7.51
N LEU A 139 8.26 -2.50 -8.58
CA LEU A 139 8.80 -3.53 -9.47
C LEU A 139 9.79 -4.46 -8.76
N ALA A 140 10.60 -3.93 -7.84
CA ALA A 140 11.51 -4.74 -7.03
C ALA A 140 10.73 -5.72 -6.14
N GLY A 141 9.63 -5.29 -5.52
CA GLY A 141 8.74 -6.17 -4.74
C GLY A 141 8.13 -7.31 -5.57
N VAL A 142 7.67 -7.00 -6.78
CA VAL A 142 7.18 -8.02 -7.73
C VAL A 142 8.30 -9.01 -8.10
N ALA A 143 9.49 -8.49 -8.40
CA ALA A 143 10.65 -9.30 -8.75
C ALA A 143 11.08 -10.21 -7.61
N THR A 144 11.08 -9.74 -6.36
CA THR A 144 11.38 -10.57 -5.18
C THR A 144 10.45 -11.78 -5.10
N ILE A 145 9.14 -11.58 -5.25
CA ILE A 145 8.20 -12.70 -5.21
C ILE A 145 8.34 -13.63 -6.41
N SER A 146 8.67 -13.09 -7.58
CA SER A 146 8.92 -13.88 -8.79
C SER A 146 10.17 -14.76 -8.68
N LEU A 147 11.22 -14.25 -8.02
CA LEU A 147 12.49 -14.97 -7.80
C LEU A 147 12.38 -16.00 -6.66
N TRP A 148 11.56 -15.72 -5.65
CA TRP A 148 11.36 -16.59 -4.48
C TRP A 148 9.87 -16.91 -4.26
N PRO A 149 9.24 -17.68 -5.15
CA PRO A 149 7.80 -17.96 -5.09
C PRO A 149 7.38 -18.71 -3.82
N GLY A 150 8.30 -19.42 -3.17
CA GLY A 150 8.05 -20.07 -1.88
C GLY A 150 7.69 -19.12 -0.73
N LEU A 151 7.94 -17.81 -0.89
CA LEU A 151 7.59 -16.78 0.08
C LEU A 151 6.11 -16.39 0.07
N VAL A 152 5.35 -16.72 -0.98
CA VAL A 152 3.96 -16.27 -1.18
C VAL A 152 3.07 -16.50 0.05
N ARG A 153 3.19 -17.66 0.70
CA ARG A 153 2.41 -18.02 1.90
C ARG A 153 2.62 -17.10 3.09
N PHE A 154 3.77 -16.42 3.15
CA PHE A 154 4.10 -15.42 4.17
C PHE A 154 3.88 -14.00 3.66
N ALA A 155 4.27 -13.77 2.42
CA ALA A 155 4.28 -12.47 1.78
C ALA A 155 2.88 -11.90 1.55
N LEU A 156 1.91 -12.72 1.11
CA LEU A 156 0.55 -12.27 0.87
C LEU A 156 -0.14 -11.75 2.15
N PRO A 157 -0.20 -12.51 3.27
CA PRO A 157 -0.82 -11.99 4.49
C PRO A 157 -0.01 -10.85 5.12
N PHE A 158 1.32 -10.88 5.06
CA PHE A 158 2.13 -9.77 5.56
C PHE A 158 1.85 -8.47 4.80
N SER A 159 1.88 -8.52 3.47
CA SER A 159 1.63 -7.35 2.63
C SER A 159 0.17 -6.87 2.70
N ALA A 160 -0.79 -7.77 2.90
CA ALA A 160 -2.17 -7.42 3.22
C ALA A 160 -2.26 -6.60 4.53
N GLY A 161 -1.49 -6.98 5.55
CA GLY A 161 -1.40 -6.25 6.82
C GLY A 161 -0.78 -4.86 6.67
N ALA A 162 0.31 -4.78 5.90
CA ALA A 162 0.97 -3.52 5.55
C ALA A 162 0.02 -2.57 4.79
N ALA A 163 -0.71 -3.09 3.80
CA ALA A 163 -1.71 -2.32 3.05
C ALA A 163 -2.91 -1.92 3.91
N LEU A 164 -3.30 -2.75 4.89
CA LEU A 164 -4.36 -2.42 5.85
C LEU A 164 -3.96 -1.24 6.74
N TYR A 165 -2.71 -1.21 7.22
CA TYR A 165 -2.19 -0.08 7.99
C TYR A 165 -2.34 1.22 7.20
N VAL A 166 -1.78 1.30 5.99
CA VAL A 166 -1.83 2.54 5.19
C VAL A 166 -3.26 2.95 4.86
N ALA A 167 -4.12 1.98 4.52
CA ALA A 167 -5.53 2.28 4.26
C ALA A 167 -6.26 2.84 5.50
N ALA A 168 -6.03 2.26 6.67
CA ALA A 168 -6.78 2.58 7.89
C ALA A 168 -6.20 3.76 8.68
N SER A 169 -4.88 3.92 8.68
CA SER A 169 -4.15 4.91 9.49
C SER A 169 -3.77 6.16 8.71
N ASP A 170 -3.65 6.10 7.37
CA ASP A 170 -3.28 7.26 6.58
C ASP A 170 -4.45 7.74 5.71
N LEU A 171 -5.00 6.84 4.89
CA LEU A 171 -5.99 7.23 3.87
C LEU A 171 -7.36 7.60 4.45
N ILE A 172 -7.91 6.77 5.34
CA ILE A 172 -9.22 7.04 5.95
C ILE A 172 -9.20 8.31 6.83
N PRO A 173 -8.18 8.54 7.67
CA PRO A 173 -8.06 9.80 8.41
C PRO A 173 -7.97 11.03 7.49
N ALA A 174 -7.17 10.98 6.42
CA ALA A 174 -7.09 12.07 5.45
C ALA A 174 -8.45 12.37 4.76
N VAL A 175 -9.25 11.33 4.50
CA VAL A 175 -10.63 11.50 4.00
C VAL A 175 -11.51 12.21 5.05
N ASN A 176 -11.38 11.84 6.33
CA ASN A 176 -12.17 12.41 7.42
C ASN A 176 -11.80 13.87 7.73
N GLU A 177 -10.56 14.28 7.49
CA GLU A 177 -10.12 15.68 7.62
C GLU A 177 -10.63 16.57 6.48
N THR A 178 -10.90 15.96 5.32
CA THR A 178 -11.40 16.70 4.14
C THR A 178 -12.87 17.08 4.34
N LYS A 179 -13.16 18.39 4.30
CA LYS A 179 -14.54 18.87 4.44
C LYS A 179 -15.41 18.49 3.23
N GLY A 180 -16.56 17.88 3.51
CA GLY A 180 -17.63 17.63 2.53
C GLY A 180 -17.72 16.18 2.04
N ILE A 181 -18.89 15.81 1.50
CA ILE A 181 -19.22 14.41 1.18
C ILE A 181 -18.44 13.82 0.00
N ARG A 182 -17.87 14.67 -0.87
CA ARG A 182 -17.24 14.22 -2.13
C ARG A 182 -16.10 13.22 -1.90
N MET A 183 -15.25 13.45 -0.90
CA MET A 183 -14.13 12.57 -0.62
C MET A 183 -14.59 11.23 -0.05
N ALA A 184 -15.61 11.23 0.81
CA ALA A 184 -16.25 10.01 1.29
C ALA A 184 -16.87 9.19 0.15
N LEU A 185 -17.50 9.84 -0.85
CA LEU A 185 -18.05 9.15 -2.02
C LEU A 185 -16.97 8.44 -2.85
N TRP A 186 -15.74 8.97 -2.91
CA TRP A 186 -14.63 8.28 -3.58
C TRP A 186 -14.22 6.98 -2.90
N VAL A 187 -14.34 6.88 -1.56
CA VAL A 187 -14.10 5.63 -0.83
C VAL A 187 -15.10 4.56 -1.28
N PHE A 188 -16.40 4.88 -1.31
CA PHE A 188 -17.42 3.96 -1.82
C PHE A 188 -17.24 3.67 -3.31
N GLY A 189 -16.88 4.68 -4.10
CA GLY A 189 -16.54 4.54 -5.52
C GLY A 189 -15.42 3.52 -5.74
N GLY A 190 -14.39 3.52 -4.89
CA GLY A 190 -13.31 2.53 -4.92
C GLY A 190 -13.80 1.10 -4.65
N VAL A 191 -14.74 0.91 -3.72
CA VAL A 191 -15.36 -0.41 -3.46
C VAL A 191 -16.24 -0.86 -4.62
N ILE A 192 -17.03 0.04 -5.21
CA ILE A 192 -17.85 -0.25 -6.39
C ILE A 192 -16.95 -0.62 -7.58
N LEU A 193 -15.86 0.13 -7.79
CA LEU A 193 -14.88 -0.17 -8.84
C LEU A 193 -14.21 -1.53 -8.64
N PHE A 194 -13.92 -1.91 -7.39
CA PHE A 194 -13.39 -3.23 -7.07
C PHE A 194 -14.36 -4.34 -7.51
N TYR A 195 -15.63 -4.27 -7.10
CA TYR A 195 -16.64 -5.26 -7.50
C TYR A 195 -16.92 -5.24 -9.01
N GLY A 196 -16.92 -4.06 -9.64
CA GLY A 196 -17.07 -3.92 -11.08
C GLY A 196 -15.92 -4.60 -11.84
N THR A 197 -14.69 -4.37 -11.39
CA THR A 197 -13.49 -5.02 -11.95
C THR A 197 -13.59 -6.53 -11.80
N GLU A 198 -13.96 -7.00 -10.61
CA GLU A 198 -14.14 -8.43 -10.33
C GLU A 198 -15.22 -9.08 -11.21
N ALA A 199 -16.38 -8.43 -11.37
CA ALA A 199 -17.45 -8.91 -12.23
C ALA A 199 -17.01 -9.02 -13.70
N VAL A 200 -16.28 -8.01 -14.20
CA VAL A 200 -15.71 -8.04 -15.55
C VAL A 200 -14.74 -9.21 -15.69
N LEU A 201 -13.82 -9.39 -14.74
CA LEU A 201 -12.86 -10.50 -14.78
C LEU A 201 -13.56 -11.87 -14.78
N ASN A 202 -14.56 -12.07 -13.92
CA ASN A 202 -15.37 -13.30 -13.89
C ASN A 202 -16.06 -13.54 -15.26
N SER A 203 -16.59 -12.48 -15.89
CA SER A 203 -17.24 -12.60 -17.21
C SER A 203 -16.27 -12.99 -18.34
N LEU A 204 -14.98 -12.70 -18.15
CA LEU A 204 -13.89 -13.05 -19.07
C LEU A 204 -13.29 -14.44 -18.77
N GLY A 205 -13.81 -15.16 -17.77
CA GLY A 205 -13.34 -16.49 -17.39
C GLY A 205 -12.07 -16.52 -16.54
N PHE A 206 -11.75 -15.40 -15.87
CA PHE A 206 -10.73 -15.36 -14.82
C PHE A 206 -11.25 -15.86 -13.47
#